data_AF-A0A845RXG2-F1
#
_entry.id   AF-A0A845RXG2-F1
#
_cell.length_a   1.000
_cell.length_b   1.000
_cell.length_c   1.000
_cell.angle_alpha   90.00
_cell.angle_beta   90.00
_cell.angle_gamma   90.00
#
_symmetry.space_group_name_H-M   'P 1'
#
loop_
_entity.id
_entity.type
_entity.pdbx_description
1 polymer ?
#
loop_
_entity_poly.entity_id
_entity_poly.type
_entity_poly.pdbx_seq_one_letter_code
_entity_poly.pdbx_strand_id
1 'polypeptide(L)' 'MRKNYLVIIDESDELKNAIYFAAKRSVANNANLIMLYVVRPVVNVEWASVGNLIEQEETSEGKKISRLWSTIVEE' A
#
# COMPACT_ATOMS: atom_id res chain seq x y z
N MET A 1 -21.59 10.17 4.47
CA MET A 1 -20.39 9.33 4.18
C MET A 1 -19.28 9.69 5.14
N ARG A 2 -18.52 8.71 5.64
CA ARG A 2 -17.32 8.93 6.46
C ARG A 2 -16.18 9.43 5.56
N LYS A 3 -15.38 10.40 6.01
CA LYS A 3 -14.20 10.89 5.26
C LYS A 3 -13.12 9.81 5.23
N ASN A 4 -12.26 9.85 4.21
CA ASN A 4 -11.15 8.91 4.04
C ASN A 4 -9.83 9.67 3.93
N TYR A 5 -8.81 9.19 4.62
CA TYR A 5 -7.41 9.55 4.38
C TYR A 5 -6.75 8.40 3.61
N LEU A 6 -6.34 8.65 2.37
CA LEU A 6 -5.63 7.68 1.55
C LEU A 6 -4.12 7.90 1.69
N VAL A 7 -3.38 6.84 1.95
CA VAL A 7 -1.92 6.81 1.92
C VAL A 7 -1.48 5.83 0.85
N ILE A 8 -0.59 6.28 -0.03
CA ILE A 8 0.09 5.41 -0.98
C ILE A 8 1.28 4.79 -0.26
N ILE A 9 1.36 3.47 -0.31
CA ILE A 9 2.49 2.71 0.22
C ILE A 9 3.52 2.57 -0.88
N ASP A 10 4.71 3.09 -0.64
CA ASP A 10 5.87 3.04 -1.53
C ASP A 10 7.16 2.79 -0.74
N GLU A 11 8.32 2.99 -1.37
CA GLU A 11 9.63 2.81 -0.74
C GLU A 11 10.27 4.14 -0.33
N SER A 12 9.48 5.23 -0.26
CA SER A 12 10.00 6.55 0.09
C SER A 12 10.34 6.66 1.56
N ASP A 13 11.34 7.48 1.89
CA ASP A 13 11.70 7.81 3.26
C ASP A 13 10.54 8.55 3.98
N GLU A 14 9.68 9.24 3.20
CA GLU A 14 8.53 9.98 3.67
C GLU A 14 7.35 9.10 4.09
N LEU A 15 7.28 7.84 3.67
CA LEU A 15 6.12 6.96 3.88
C LEU A 15 5.71 6.91 5.35
N LYS A 16 6.68 6.74 6.26
CA LYS A 16 6.41 6.66 7.70
C LYS A 16 5.72 7.92 8.23
N ASN A 17 6.15 9.09 7.75
CA ASN A 17 5.56 10.38 8.14
C ASN A 17 4.16 10.55 7.53
N ALA A 18 3.95 10.10 6.30
CA ALA A 18 2.65 10.14 5.64
C ALA A 18 1.62 9.26 6.40
N ILE A 19 2.00 8.04 6.78
CA ILE A 19 1.19 7.14 7.59
C ILE A 19 0.87 7.77 8.95
N TYR A 20 1.88 8.28 9.66
CA TYR A 20 1.69 8.93 10.96
C TYR A 20 0.69 10.09 10.88
N PHE A 21 0.84 10.98 9.89
CA PHE A 21 -0.05 12.10 9.69
C PHE A 21 -1.50 11.64 9.42
N ALA A 22 -1.66 10.69 8.50
CA ALA A 22 -2.98 10.21 8.08
C ALA A 22 -3.70 9.47 9.22
N ALA A 23 -3.00 8.60 9.97
CA ALA A 23 -3.55 7.89 11.12
C ALA A 23 -3.98 8.86 12.23
N LYS A 24 -3.13 9.84 12.57
CA LYS A 24 -3.46 10.85 13.58
C LYS A 24 -4.68 11.67 13.17
N ARG A 25 -4.78 12.06 11.89
CA ARG A 25 -5.91 12.82 11.36
C ARG A 25 -7.18 11.99 11.22
N SER A 26 -7.07 10.70 10.91
CA SER A 26 -8.23 9.82 10.79
C SER A 26 -8.95 9.67 12.14
N VAL A 27 -8.18 9.44 13.22
CA VAL A 27 -8.71 9.40 14.60
C VAL A 27 -9.34 10.74 14.97
N ALA A 28 -8.62 11.86 14.78
CA ALA A 28 -9.09 13.19 15.17
C ALA A 28 -10.38 13.63 14.45
N ASN A 29 -10.63 13.11 13.24
CA ASN A 29 -11.79 13.49 12.42
C ASN A 29 -12.86 12.40 12.31
N ASN A 30 -12.76 11.31 13.10
CA ASN A 30 -13.63 10.14 12.98
C ASN A 30 -13.75 9.65 11.52
N ALA A 31 -12.61 9.51 10.85
CA ALA A 31 -12.47 9.19 9.43
C ALA A 31 -11.78 7.82 9.25
N ASN A 32 -11.89 7.24 8.05
CA ASN A 32 -11.15 6.04 7.68
C ASN A 32 -9.70 6.38 7.34
N LEU A 33 -8.79 5.47 7.68
CA LEU A 33 -7.48 5.39 7.04
C LEU A 33 -7.54 4.28 5.97
N ILE A 34 -7.13 4.60 4.75
CA ILE A 34 -7.03 3.67 3.63
C ILE A 34 -5.57 3.65 3.19
N MET A 35 -5.01 2.44 3.03
CA MET A 35 -3.68 2.22 2.51
C MET A 35 -3.77 1.55 1.14
N LEU A 36 -2.97 2.03 0.17
CA LEU A 36 -2.94 1.50 -1.18
C LEU A 36 -1.49 1.27 -1.62
N TYR A 37 -1.15 0.03 -1.96
CA TYR A 37 0.08 -0.30 -2.67
C TYR A 37 -0.23 -0.51 -4.15
N VAL A 38 0.56 0.09 -5.04
CA VAL A 38 0.37 -0.03 -6.49
C VAL A 38 1.40 -1.02 -7.05
N VAL A 39 0.90 -2.16 -7.53
CA VAL A 39 1.74 -3.13 -8.26
C VAL A 39 1.97 -2.60 -9.67
N ARG A 40 3.23 -2.56 -10.09
CA ARG A 40 3.58 -2.13 -11.45
C ARG A 40 3.18 -3.22 -12.45
N PRO A 41 2.42 -2.88 -13.51
CA PRO A 41 2.09 -3.86 -14.53
C PRO A 41 3.36 -4.29 -15.25
N VAL A 42 3.48 -5.59 -15.54
CA VAL A 42 4.61 -6.13 -16.30
C VAL A 42 4.40 -5.78 -17.78
N VAL A 43 5.32 -5.00 -18.35
CA VAL A 43 5.25 -4.56 -19.76
C VAL A 43 6.38 -5.25 -20.56
N ASN A 44 6.08 -5.71 -21.77
CA ASN A 44 7.05 -6.31 -22.72
C ASN A 44 7.64 -7.67 -22.30
N VAL A 45 6.83 -8.65 -21.90
CA VAL A 45 7.29 -10.04 -21.74
C VAL A 45 6.84 -10.85 -22.95
N GLU A 46 7.79 -11.35 -23.74
CA GLU A 46 7.48 -12.22 -24.89
C GLU A 46 6.88 -13.57 -24.45
N TRP A 47 7.12 -13.99 -23.20
CA TRP A 47 6.68 -15.27 -22.66
C TRP A 47 5.61 -15.05 -21.58
N ALA A 48 4.36 -15.38 -21.90
CA ALA A 48 3.20 -15.16 -21.03
C ALA A 48 3.33 -15.84 -19.65
N SER A 49 3.94 -17.02 -19.58
CA SER A 49 4.14 -17.73 -18.30
C SER A 49 5.11 -17.02 -17.36
N VAL A 50 6.17 -16.42 -17.89
CA VAL A 50 7.14 -15.63 -17.10
C VAL A 50 6.50 -14.32 -16.66
N GLY A 51 5.74 -13.65 -17.53
CA GLY A 51 5.01 -12.43 -17.17
C GLY A 51 4.03 -12.65 -16.02
N ASN A 52 3.26 -13.74 -16.07
CA ASN A 52 2.34 -14.12 -14.99
C ASN A 52 3.07 -14.39 -13.68
N LEU A 53 4.25 -15.02 -13.73
CA LEU A 53 5.03 -15.31 -12.52
C LEU A 53 5.53 -14.01 -11.87
N ILE A 54 6.07 -13.08 -12.66
CA ILE A 54 6.53 -11.76 -12.16
C ILE A 54 5.37 -10.99 -11.53
N GLU A 55 4.20 -10.95 -12.19
CA GLU A 55 3.02 -10.27 -11.65
C GLU A 55 2.56 -10.88 -10.30
N GLN A 56 2.63 -12.20 -10.17
CA GLN A 56 2.31 -12.90 -8.92
C GLN A 56 3.30 -12.56 -7.80
N GLU A 57 4.60 -12.53 -8.11
CA GLU A 57 5.65 -12.19 -7.14
C GLU A 57 5.50 -10.74 -6.66
N GLU A 58 5.36 -9.78 -7.58
CA GLU A 58 5.14 -8.36 -7.26
C GLU A 58 3.86 -8.14 -6.44
N THR A 59 2.78 -8.85 -6.79
CA THR A 59 1.52 -8.80 -6.03
C THR A 59 1.68 -9.38 -4.62
N SER A 60 2.44 -10.45 -4.47
CA SER A 60 2.71 -11.07 -3.17
C SER A 60 3.50 -10.14 -2.26
N GLU A 61 4.55 -9.48 -2.79
CA GLU A 61 5.35 -8.54 -2.01
C GLU A 61 4.54 -7.29 -1.63
N GLY A 62 3.74 -6.75 -2.55
CA GLY A 62 2.84 -5.65 -2.25
C GLY A 62 1.84 -5.96 -1.12
N LYS A 63 1.30 -7.19 -1.10
CA LYS A 63 0.43 -7.67 0.00
C LYS A 63 1.18 -7.77 1.32
N LYS A 64 2.43 -8.24 1.30
CA LYS A 64 3.27 -8.38 2.50
C LYS A 64 3.59 -7.02 3.10
N ILE A 65 4.02 -6.05 2.29
CA ILE A 65 4.30 -4.67 2.73
C ILE A 65 3.02 -4.01 3.27
N SER A 66 1.89 -4.17 2.58
CA SER A 66 0.61 -3.61 3.04
C SER A 66 0.18 -4.16 4.41
N ARG A 67 0.37 -5.46 4.65
CA ARG A 67 0.07 -6.08 5.96
C ARG A 67 0.98 -5.57 7.06
N LEU A 68 2.28 -5.45 6.79
CA LEU A 68 3.25 -4.92 7.76
C LEU A 68 2.82 -3.55 8.28
N TRP A 69 2.49 -2.63 7.37
CA TRP A 69 2.07 -1.28 7.74
C TRP A 69 0.70 -1.24 8.43
N SER A 70 -0.23 -2.12 8.06
CA SER A 70 -1.52 -2.25 8.77
C SER A 70 -1.30 -2.63 10.24
N THR A 71 -0.44 -3.60 10.52
CA THR A 71 -0.12 -4.02 11.90
C THR A 71 0.52 -2.89 12.69
N ILE A 72 1.48 -2.16 12.11
CA ILE A 72 2.17 -1.03 12.78
C ILE A 72 1.19 0.09 13.20
N VAL A 73 0.11 0.30 12.45
CA VAL A 73 -0.88 1.35 12.76
C VAL A 73 -1.91 0.90 13.79
N GLU A 74 -2.14 -0.40 13.93
CA GLU A 74 -3.10 -0.96 14.89
C GLU A 74 -2.52 -1.10 16.31
N GLU A 75 -1.19 -1.13 16.45
CA GLU A 75 -0.45 -1.10 17.74
C GLU A 75 -0.41 0.31 18.37
#